data_AF-A0AAE3K0U6-F1
#
_entry.id   AF-A0AAE3K0U6-F1
#
_cell.length_a   1.000
_cell.length_b   1.000
_cell.length_c   1.000
_cell.angle_alpha   90.00
_cell.angle_beta   90.00
_cell.angle_gamma   90.00
#
_symmetry.space_group_name_H-M   'P 1'
#
loop_
_entity.id
_entity.type
_entity.pdbx_description
1 polymer ?
#
loop_
_entity_poly.entity_id
_entity_poly.type
_entity_poly.pdbx_seq_one_letter_code
_entity_poly.pdbx_strand_id
1 'polypeptide(L)'
;MKRISFIAAIAVIIALLSVFPASAAGADVWDGTFPTADKTGKYSGGEGTEESPYLISSAADLAMLSSVTAAGESYEGKYFKITTDITLNSDHAGYAGWGTTPPKNAWRAIGENAGNNVSGGSFAGHINGAGHVIRGMYVNDESTGWDKAAAGFIGCLRGSVINLGFENCYVKRNNTAGNGAGIIVTYLGHSGSTLRGNITACYVKNCTVESWRCPGLIAGVVYSGR
;
A
#
# COMPACT_ATOMS: atom_id res chain seq x y z
N MET A 1 -55.42 -33.24 10.71
CA MET A 1 -54.14 -33.33 9.98
C MET A 1 -54.20 -32.45 8.73
N LYS A 2 -53.47 -31.33 8.72
CA LYS A 2 -52.90 -30.71 7.51
C LYS A 2 -51.80 -29.76 8.00
N ARG A 3 -50.60 -30.00 7.50
CA ARG A 3 -49.32 -29.46 7.98
C ARG A 3 -49.23 -27.98 7.63
N ILE A 4 -48.97 -27.14 8.63
CA ILE A 4 -48.54 -25.75 8.46
C ILE A 4 -47.05 -25.82 8.13
N SER A 5 -46.69 -25.61 6.87
CA SER A 5 -45.28 -25.60 6.43
C SER A 5 -44.72 -24.19 6.48
N PHE A 6 -43.72 -24.02 7.35
CA PHE A 6 -42.84 -22.86 7.45
C PHE A 6 -42.04 -22.68 6.15
N ILE A 7 -42.28 -21.60 5.41
CA ILE A 7 -41.30 -21.00 4.49
C ILE A 7 -41.29 -19.51 4.79
N ALA A 8 -40.46 -19.12 5.76
CA ALA A 8 -40.19 -17.73 6.09
C ALA A 8 -38.68 -17.47 5.91
N ALA A 9 -38.38 -16.41 5.18
CA ALA A 9 -37.15 -15.61 5.26
C ALA A 9 -35.83 -16.21 4.74
N ILE A 10 -35.71 -16.47 3.43
CA ILE A 10 -34.43 -16.33 2.71
C ILE A 10 -34.71 -15.77 1.30
N ALA A 11 -35.04 -14.49 1.22
CA ALA A 11 -34.94 -13.70 -0.01
C ALA A 11 -35.06 -12.22 0.39
N VAL A 12 -34.25 -11.36 -0.22
CA VAL A 12 -34.25 -9.89 -0.04
C VAL A 12 -33.41 -9.36 1.14
N ILE A 13 -32.13 -9.74 1.20
CA ILE A 13 -31.04 -8.82 1.60
C ILE A 13 -29.90 -8.96 0.57
N ILE A 14 -30.22 -8.72 -0.71
CA ILE A 14 -29.23 -8.53 -1.77
C ILE A 14 -29.83 -7.49 -2.74
N ALA A 15 -29.81 -6.22 -2.35
CA ALA A 15 -30.02 -5.10 -3.28
C ALA A 15 -29.65 -3.77 -2.63
N LEU A 16 -28.40 -3.62 -2.20
CA LEU A 16 -27.76 -2.32 -1.98
C LEU A 16 -26.27 -2.41 -2.39
N LEU A 17 -26.01 -3.09 -3.51
CA LEU A 17 -24.86 -2.76 -4.34
C LEU A 17 -25.33 -1.60 -5.20
N SER A 18 -25.14 -0.39 -4.71
CA SER A 18 -25.10 0.79 -5.56
C SER A 18 -24.04 0.51 -6.62
N VAL A 19 -24.50 0.11 -7.81
CA VAL A 19 -23.68 0.07 -9.01
C VAL A 19 -23.32 1.52 -9.29
N PHE A 20 -22.18 1.95 -8.74
CA PHE A 20 -21.53 3.14 -9.25
C PHE A 20 -21.09 2.76 -10.67
N PRO A 21 -21.55 3.45 -11.72
CA PRO A 21 -20.85 3.35 -12.98
C PRO A 21 -19.41 3.79 -12.67
N ALA A 22 -18.45 2.87 -12.80
CA ALA A 22 -17.05 3.21 -12.89
C ALA A 22 -16.92 4.08 -14.13
N SER A 23 -17.07 5.40 -13.95
CA SER A 23 -16.72 6.36 -14.97
C SER A 23 -15.24 6.14 -15.21
N ALA A 24 -14.90 5.57 -16.36
CA ALA A 24 -13.56 5.61 -16.91
C ALA A 24 -13.26 7.07 -17.31
N ALA A 25 -13.22 7.96 -16.32
CA ALA A 25 -12.42 9.17 -16.40
C ALA A 25 -10.99 8.67 -16.60
N GLY A 26 -10.34 9.11 -17.68
CA GLY A 26 -9.03 8.60 -18.10
C GLY A 26 -8.12 8.39 -16.90
N ALA A 27 -7.67 7.15 -16.70
CA ALA A 27 -6.94 6.77 -15.50
C ALA A 27 -5.79 7.77 -15.30
N ASP A 28 -5.78 8.45 -14.15
CA ASP A 28 -4.66 9.27 -13.71
C ASP A 28 -3.46 8.33 -13.50
N VAL A 29 -2.70 8.13 -14.58
CA VAL A 29 -1.47 7.33 -14.55
C VAL A 29 -0.40 8.23 -13.98
N TRP A 30 0.26 7.75 -12.92
CA TRP A 30 1.36 8.45 -12.30
C TRP A 30 2.45 8.80 -13.32
N ASP A 31 2.94 10.03 -13.25
CA ASP A 31 3.96 10.53 -14.14
C ASP A 31 5.38 10.06 -13.78
N GLY A 32 5.55 9.48 -12.57
CA GLY A 32 6.82 9.06 -11.98
C GLY A 32 7.44 10.11 -11.06
N THR A 33 6.77 11.25 -10.85
CA THR A 33 7.30 12.36 -10.07
C THR A 33 6.85 12.27 -8.61
N PHE A 34 7.80 12.44 -7.70
CA PHE A 34 7.52 12.67 -6.28
C PHE A 34 7.49 14.18 -6.02
N PRO A 35 6.38 14.75 -5.53
CA PRO A 35 6.33 16.16 -5.18
C PRO A 35 7.24 16.45 -3.99
N THR A 36 7.66 17.71 -3.83
CA THR A 36 8.33 18.16 -2.61
C THR A 36 7.41 17.92 -1.41
N ALA A 37 7.95 17.35 -0.33
CA ALA A 37 7.19 17.02 0.87
C ALA A 37 6.50 18.27 1.44
N ASP A 38 5.17 18.23 1.54
CA ASP A 38 4.35 19.23 2.21
C ASP A 38 3.69 18.64 3.46
N LYS A 39 4.27 18.92 4.62
CA LYS A 39 3.75 18.46 5.92
C LYS A 39 2.43 19.13 6.32
N THR A 40 2.00 20.17 5.59
CA THR A 40 0.73 20.87 5.88
C THR A 40 -0.50 20.15 5.33
N GLY A 41 -0.33 19.01 4.66
CA GLY A 41 -1.42 18.05 4.45
C GLY A 41 -2.38 18.36 3.31
N LYS A 42 -1.90 18.98 2.21
CA LYS A 42 -2.71 19.19 1.01
C LYS A 42 -2.86 17.91 0.18
N TYR A 43 -3.68 17.01 0.69
CA TYR A 43 -4.28 15.92 -0.08
C TYR A 43 -5.57 16.42 -0.75
N SER A 44 -6.25 15.56 -1.51
CA SER A 44 -7.52 15.90 -2.16
C SER A 44 -8.70 16.20 -1.21
N GLY A 45 -8.50 16.10 0.11
CA GLY A 45 -9.47 16.47 1.13
C GLY A 45 -9.20 15.79 2.48
N GLY A 46 -10.04 16.09 3.47
CA GLY A 46 -9.98 15.52 4.82
C GLY A 46 -8.98 16.20 5.75
N GLU A 47 -9.06 15.86 7.04
CA GLU A 47 -8.24 16.43 8.12
C GLU A 47 -7.28 15.40 8.74
N GLY A 48 -7.30 14.18 8.22
CA GLY A 48 -6.49 13.06 8.69
C GLY A 48 -6.97 12.45 10.01
N THR A 49 -8.17 12.78 10.48
CA THR A 49 -8.82 12.10 11.61
C THR A 49 -9.53 10.83 11.14
N GLU A 50 -9.98 9.99 12.06
CA GLU A 50 -10.72 8.76 11.70
C GLU A 50 -12.04 9.08 10.99
N GLU A 51 -12.75 10.11 11.45
CA GLU A 51 -14.02 10.57 10.88
C GLU A 51 -13.85 11.38 9.59
N SER A 52 -12.68 12.03 9.43
CA SER A 52 -12.32 12.86 8.27
C SER A 52 -10.93 12.49 7.77
N PRO A 53 -10.76 11.29 7.16
CA PRO A 53 -9.46 10.82 6.71
C PRO A 53 -8.95 11.65 5.54
N TYR A 54 -7.64 11.79 5.41
CA TYR A 54 -7.04 12.37 4.21
C TYR A 54 -7.42 11.57 2.97
N LEU A 55 -7.88 12.24 1.92
CA LEU A 55 -8.33 11.60 0.69
C LEU A 55 -7.18 11.49 -0.31
N ILE A 56 -6.85 10.26 -0.70
CA ILE A 56 -5.93 9.97 -1.79
C ILE A 56 -6.78 9.72 -3.04
N SER A 57 -6.97 10.78 -3.83
CA SER A 57 -7.83 10.77 -5.04
C SER A 57 -7.02 10.85 -6.34
N SER A 58 -5.69 10.79 -6.26
CA SER A 58 -4.79 10.86 -7.39
C SER A 58 -3.48 10.13 -7.12
N ALA A 59 -2.72 9.85 -8.19
CA ALA A 59 -1.36 9.34 -8.05
C ALA A 59 -0.43 10.37 -7.36
N ALA A 60 -0.67 11.66 -7.58
CA ALA A 60 0.08 12.75 -6.96
C ALA A 60 -0.13 12.80 -5.43
N ASP A 61 -1.37 12.61 -4.95
CA ASP A 61 -1.66 12.49 -3.51
C ASP A 61 -0.88 11.32 -2.88
N LEU A 62 -0.87 10.18 -3.57
CA LEU A 62 -0.16 8.99 -3.10
C LEU A 62 1.36 9.21 -3.07
N ALA A 63 1.91 9.86 -4.10
CA ALA A 63 3.33 10.22 -4.16
C ALA A 63 3.69 11.26 -3.08
N MET A 64 2.79 12.18 -2.74
CA MET A 64 2.96 13.12 -1.62
C MET A 64 3.10 12.39 -0.29
N LEU A 65 2.27 11.37 -0.03
CA LEU A 65 2.39 10.53 1.17
C LEU A 65 3.78 9.87 1.26
N SER A 66 4.30 9.34 0.15
CA SER A 66 5.68 8.83 0.08
C SER A 66 6.72 9.92 0.38
N SER A 67 6.59 11.11 -0.20
CA SER A 67 7.50 12.23 0.05
C SER A 67 7.50 12.71 1.49
N VAL A 68 6.33 12.86 2.12
CA VAL A 68 6.22 13.38 3.48
C VAL A 68 6.75 12.37 4.50
N THR A 69 6.51 11.08 4.29
CA THR A 69 7.09 10.02 5.13
C THR A 69 8.61 9.89 4.95
N ALA A 70 9.12 10.05 3.73
CA ALA A 70 10.56 10.16 3.49
C ALA A 70 11.19 11.40 4.17
N ALA A 71 10.41 12.46 4.40
CA ALA A 71 10.80 13.63 5.20
C ALA A 71 10.61 13.46 6.71
N GLY A 72 10.38 12.22 7.18
CA GLY A 72 10.40 11.82 8.59
C GLY A 72 9.07 11.95 9.33
N GLU A 73 7.96 12.26 8.64
CA GLU A 73 6.63 12.21 9.25
C GLU A 73 6.12 10.77 9.34
N SER A 74 5.72 10.32 10.52
CA SER A 74 5.25 8.94 10.71
C SER A 74 3.76 8.79 10.39
N TYR A 75 2.99 9.87 10.48
CA TYR A 75 1.53 9.85 10.43
C TYR A 75 0.88 8.99 11.52
N GLU A 76 1.53 8.86 12.69
CA GLU A 76 0.94 8.17 13.84
C GLU A 76 -0.43 8.77 14.21
N GLY A 77 -1.44 7.91 14.32
CA GLY A 77 -2.83 8.31 14.63
C GLY A 77 -3.53 9.07 13.50
N LYS A 78 -2.98 9.08 12.28
CA LYS A 78 -3.60 9.70 11.10
C LYS A 78 -4.19 8.66 10.16
N TYR A 79 -5.27 9.05 9.48
CA TYR A 79 -6.05 8.17 8.64
C TYR A 79 -6.11 8.67 7.20
N PHE A 80 -6.09 7.73 6.27
CA PHE A 80 -6.10 7.94 4.84
C PHE A 80 -7.16 7.05 4.20
N LYS A 81 -7.83 7.57 3.18
CA LYS A 81 -8.78 6.81 2.37
C LYS A 81 -8.41 6.93 0.89
N ILE A 82 -8.23 5.79 0.24
CA ILE A 82 -8.14 5.74 -1.23
C ILE A 82 -9.55 5.89 -1.78
N THR A 83 -9.75 6.78 -2.75
CA THR A 83 -11.07 7.13 -3.31
C THR A 83 -11.19 6.80 -4.80
N THR A 84 -10.10 6.37 -5.42
CA THR A 84 -10.04 5.94 -6.81
C THR A 84 -8.97 4.87 -6.98
N ASP A 85 -9.07 4.07 -8.04
CA ASP A 85 -7.97 3.21 -8.45
C ASP A 85 -6.78 4.07 -8.93
N ILE A 86 -5.56 3.63 -8.60
CA ILE A 86 -4.33 4.35 -8.92
C ILE A 86 -3.44 3.46 -9.79
N THR A 87 -3.00 4.00 -10.93
CA THR A 87 -2.09 3.29 -11.85
C THR A 87 -0.72 3.95 -11.82
N LEU A 88 0.30 3.22 -11.39
CA LEU A 88 1.67 3.75 -11.26
C LEU A 88 2.50 3.61 -12.54
N ASN A 89 2.16 2.65 -13.40
CA ASN A 89 2.73 2.45 -14.73
C ASN A 89 1.63 2.00 -15.68
N SER A 90 1.50 2.63 -16.86
CA SER A 90 0.43 2.34 -17.82
C SER A 90 0.61 0.99 -18.53
N ASP A 91 1.84 0.50 -18.65
CA ASP A 91 2.20 -0.78 -19.25
C ASP A 91 2.13 -1.95 -18.25
N HIS A 92 1.40 -1.81 -17.15
CA HIS A 92 1.32 -2.79 -16.06
C HIS A 92 0.94 -4.21 -16.50
N ALA A 93 0.23 -4.39 -17.61
CA ALA A 93 -0.05 -5.72 -18.15
C ALA A 93 1.24 -6.52 -18.46
N GLY A 94 2.36 -5.83 -18.72
CA GLY A 94 3.69 -6.40 -18.96
C GLY A 94 4.49 -6.75 -17.69
N TYR A 95 3.90 -6.66 -16.48
CA TYR A 95 4.63 -6.78 -15.21
C TYR A 95 5.56 -7.99 -15.13
N ALA A 96 5.15 -9.13 -15.70
CA ALA A 96 5.93 -10.37 -15.64
C ALA A 96 7.32 -10.25 -16.30
N GLY A 97 7.50 -9.31 -17.23
CA GLY A 97 8.78 -9.03 -17.90
C GLY A 97 9.65 -7.99 -17.18
N TRP A 98 9.16 -7.35 -16.11
CA TRP A 98 9.84 -6.23 -15.46
C TRP A 98 11.12 -6.62 -14.69
N GLY A 99 11.37 -7.92 -14.51
CA GLY A 99 12.64 -8.42 -13.99
C GLY A 99 13.83 -8.13 -14.90
N THR A 100 13.59 -8.08 -16.21
CA THR A 100 14.61 -7.84 -17.25
C THR A 100 14.41 -6.50 -17.96
N THR A 101 13.17 -6.08 -18.17
CA THR A 101 12.83 -4.83 -18.87
C THR A 101 11.95 -3.98 -17.96
N PRO A 102 12.56 -3.13 -17.11
CA PRO A 102 11.82 -2.28 -16.18
C PRO A 102 10.82 -1.36 -16.90
N PRO A 103 9.68 -1.04 -16.27
CA PRO A 103 8.78 -0.01 -16.76
C PRO A 103 9.37 1.39 -16.51
N LYS A 104 8.68 2.42 -16.99
CA LYS A 104 9.12 3.81 -16.89
C LYS A 104 9.35 4.27 -15.44
N ASN A 105 8.38 4.02 -14.56
CA ASN A 105 8.35 4.62 -13.23
C ASN A 105 8.76 3.60 -12.16
N ALA A 106 9.64 4.02 -11.24
CA ALA A 106 10.02 3.25 -10.06
C ALA A 106 9.42 3.88 -8.79
N TRP A 107 8.77 3.06 -7.98
CA TRP A 107 8.14 3.45 -6.73
C TRP A 107 9.15 3.57 -5.59
N ARG A 108 8.98 4.61 -4.79
CA ARG A 108 9.65 4.80 -3.50
C ARG A 108 8.65 4.51 -2.40
N ALA A 109 8.99 3.59 -1.53
CA ALA A 109 8.11 3.12 -0.47
C ALA A 109 7.59 4.25 0.42
N ILE A 110 6.35 4.11 0.88
CA ILE A 110 5.81 4.94 1.96
C ILE A 110 6.45 4.49 3.26
N GLY A 111 7.13 5.41 3.91
CA GLY A 111 7.81 5.21 5.17
C GLY A 111 8.92 4.16 5.15
N GLU A 112 10.17 4.61 5.19
CA GLU A 112 11.36 3.75 5.19
C GLU A 112 11.86 3.45 6.61
N ASN A 113 12.44 2.26 6.81
CA ASN A 113 13.21 1.96 8.01
C ASN A 113 14.69 2.30 7.77
N ALA A 114 15.03 3.58 7.82
CA ALA A 114 16.41 4.03 7.68
C ALA A 114 17.17 3.85 9.00
N GLY A 115 18.21 3.00 9.01
CA GLY A 115 19.11 2.82 10.16
C GLY A 115 18.51 2.07 11.35
N ASN A 116 17.49 1.22 11.14
CA ASN A 116 16.73 0.57 12.22
C ASN A 116 16.08 1.55 13.22
N ASN A 117 15.89 2.81 12.82
CA ASN A 117 15.26 3.81 13.68
C ASN A 117 13.74 3.70 13.59
N VAL A 118 13.14 3.36 14.74
CA VAL A 118 11.68 3.32 14.91
C VAL A 118 11.10 4.74 14.77
N SER A 119 11.80 5.78 15.19
CA SER A 119 11.34 7.17 15.07
C SER A 119 11.88 7.84 13.79
N GLY A 120 10.98 8.43 13.00
CA GLY A 120 11.36 9.34 11.91
C GLY A 120 11.54 8.73 10.52
N GLY A 121 10.76 7.71 10.16
CA GLY A 121 10.79 7.17 8.80
C GLY A 121 9.75 6.08 8.53
N SER A 122 9.37 5.27 9.52
CA SER A 122 8.30 4.26 9.32
C SER A 122 6.92 4.91 9.20
N PHE A 123 6.00 4.22 8.52
CA PHE A 123 4.61 4.64 8.42
C PHE A 123 3.75 4.04 9.55
N ALA A 124 3.20 4.92 10.38
CA ALA A 124 2.35 4.60 11.52
C ALA A 124 0.89 5.05 11.35
N GLY A 125 0.52 5.47 10.13
CA GLY A 125 -0.87 5.82 9.79
C GLY A 125 -1.72 4.63 9.36
N HIS A 126 -2.98 4.93 9.09
CA HIS A 126 -4.01 3.95 8.71
C HIS A 126 -4.51 4.23 7.30
N ILE A 127 -4.32 3.30 6.36
CA ILE A 127 -4.82 3.41 4.98
C ILE A 127 -6.02 2.48 4.82
N ASN A 128 -7.17 3.06 4.46
CA ASN A 128 -8.34 2.33 4.00
C ASN A 128 -8.44 2.43 2.48
N GLY A 129 -8.24 1.31 1.79
CA GLY A 129 -8.37 1.21 0.34
C GLY A 129 -9.80 1.35 -0.16
N ALA A 130 -10.81 1.18 0.70
CA ALA A 130 -12.23 1.27 0.34
C ALA A 130 -12.64 0.40 -0.88
N GLY A 131 -11.92 -0.69 -1.13
CA GLY A 131 -12.14 -1.60 -2.27
C GLY A 131 -11.41 -1.20 -3.56
N HIS A 132 -10.65 -0.11 -3.56
CA HIS A 132 -9.85 0.35 -4.69
C HIS A 132 -8.55 -0.45 -4.85
N VAL A 133 -7.89 -0.21 -5.98
CA VAL A 133 -6.70 -0.95 -6.40
C VAL A 133 -5.55 -0.01 -6.75
N ILE A 134 -4.35 -0.36 -6.28
CA ILE A 134 -3.08 0.18 -6.78
C ILE A 134 -2.51 -0.83 -7.78
N ARG A 135 -2.23 -0.38 -9.00
CA ARG A 135 -1.73 -1.24 -10.07
C ARG A 135 -0.47 -0.71 -10.74
N GLY A 136 0.35 -1.63 -11.25
CA GLY A 136 1.57 -1.29 -11.97
C GLY A 136 2.70 -0.77 -11.08
N MET A 137 2.69 -1.09 -9.78
CA MET A 137 3.80 -0.70 -8.90
C MET A 137 5.06 -1.48 -9.30
N TYR A 138 6.15 -0.76 -9.56
CA TYR A 138 7.47 -1.35 -9.80
C TYR A 138 8.45 -0.83 -8.76
N VAL A 139 9.15 -1.73 -8.08
CA VAL A 139 10.25 -1.39 -7.17
C VAL A 139 11.50 -2.14 -7.64
N ASN A 140 12.61 -1.44 -7.80
CA ASN A 140 13.93 -2.04 -7.96
C ASN A 140 14.88 -1.48 -6.89
N ASP A 141 15.05 -2.23 -5.81
CA ASP A 141 15.95 -1.86 -4.72
C ASP A 141 17.32 -2.52 -4.92
N GLU A 142 18.29 -1.68 -5.26
CA GLU A 142 19.70 -2.04 -5.46
C GLU A 142 20.60 -1.54 -4.32
N SER A 143 20.00 -1.09 -3.20
CA SER A 143 20.75 -0.61 -2.05
C SER A 143 21.74 -1.66 -1.54
N THR A 144 22.93 -1.20 -1.15
CA THR A 144 23.96 -2.02 -0.52
C THR A 144 24.10 -1.56 0.93
N GLY A 145 23.67 -2.39 1.89
CA GLY A 145 23.67 -2.03 3.32
C GLY A 145 22.46 -2.57 4.08
N TRP A 146 22.66 -2.83 5.37
CA TRP A 146 21.61 -3.34 6.28
C TRP A 146 20.62 -2.26 6.73
N ASP A 147 21.01 -0.99 6.60
CA ASP A 147 20.35 0.20 7.12
C ASP A 147 19.38 0.85 6.13
N LYS A 148 19.31 0.37 4.88
CA LYS A 148 18.45 0.92 3.83
C LYS A 148 17.65 -0.18 3.15
N ALA A 149 16.41 -0.38 3.58
CA ALA A 149 15.65 -1.52 3.09
C ALA A 149 14.15 -1.34 3.14
N ALA A 150 13.57 -0.69 2.13
CA ALA A 150 12.12 -0.69 1.92
C ALA A 150 11.85 -1.09 0.47
N ALA A 151 11.63 -2.39 0.24
CA ALA A 151 11.23 -2.94 -1.04
C ALA A 151 9.75 -3.34 -0.99
N GLY A 152 8.87 -2.39 -1.29
CA GLY A 152 7.42 -2.58 -1.31
C GLY A 152 6.63 -1.28 -1.40
N PHE A 153 5.29 -1.38 -1.33
CA PHE A 153 4.42 -0.21 -1.27
C PHE A 153 4.71 0.62 -0.01
N ILE A 154 4.78 -0.04 1.14
CA ILE A 154 5.22 0.52 2.44
C ILE A 154 6.54 -0.13 2.86
N GLY A 155 7.47 0.66 3.36
CA GLY A 155 8.72 0.13 3.90
C GLY A 155 8.46 -0.52 5.24
N CYS A 156 8.10 0.25 6.26
CA CYS A 156 7.80 -0.25 7.59
C CYS A 156 6.42 0.20 8.03
N LEU A 157 5.51 -0.75 8.23
CA LEU A 157 4.13 -0.49 8.66
C LEU A 157 3.98 -0.72 10.16
N ARG A 158 3.49 0.30 10.86
CA ARG A 158 3.11 0.25 12.28
C ARG A 158 1.69 0.76 12.56
N GLY A 159 0.94 1.05 11.52
CA GLY A 159 -0.51 1.25 11.57
C GLY A 159 -1.22 0.15 10.81
N SER A 160 -2.18 0.51 9.95
CA SER A 160 -2.97 -0.49 9.22
C SER A 160 -3.10 -0.22 7.73
N VAL A 161 -3.22 -1.28 6.94
CA VAL A 161 -3.73 -1.23 5.57
C VAL A 161 -4.94 -2.15 5.49
N ILE A 162 -6.09 -1.62 5.08
CA ILE A 162 -7.32 -2.39 4.96
C ILE A 162 -7.98 -2.21 3.60
N ASN A 163 -8.67 -3.24 3.09
CA ASN A 163 -9.53 -3.17 1.90
C ASN A 163 -8.84 -2.59 0.64
N LEU A 164 -7.57 -2.93 0.42
CA LEU A 164 -6.78 -2.42 -0.72
C LEU A 164 -6.28 -3.58 -1.59
N GLY A 165 -6.51 -3.47 -2.90
CA GLY A 165 -5.99 -4.40 -3.89
C GLY A 165 -4.64 -3.95 -4.45
N PHE A 166 -3.76 -4.91 -4.73
CA PHE A 166 -2.54 -4.71 -5.50
C PHE A 166 -2.54 -5.62 -6.72
N GLU A 167 -2.41 -5.02 -7.91
CA GLU A 167 -2.49 -5.75 -9.17
C GLU A 167 -1.32 -5.44 -10.11
N ASN A 168 -0.76 -6.46 -10.74
CA ASN A 168 0.27 -6.30 -11.77
C ASN A 168 1.49 -5.52 -11.24
N CYS A 169 1.92 -5.85 -10.02
CA CYS A 169 3.04 -5.21 -9.34
C CYS A 169 4.29 -6.09 -9.36
N TYR A 170 5.45 -5.46 -9.32
CA TYR A 170 6.73 -6.15 -9.30
C TYR A 170 7.65 -5.50 -8.29
N VAL A 171 8.19 -6.31 -7.38
CA VAL A 171 9.20 -5.86 -6.42
C VAL A 171 10.44 -6.70 -6.64
N LYS A 172 11.52 -6.03 -7.04
CA LYS A 172 12.85 -6.60 -7.18
C LYS A 172 13.75 -6.02 -6.09
N ARG A 173 14.45 -6.89 -5.37
CA ARG A 173 15.46 -6.50 -4.39
C ARG A 173 16.72 -7.34 -4.61
N ASN A 174 17.76 -6.71 -5.12
CA ASN A 174 19.03 -7.37 -5.48
C ASN A 174 20.04 -7.40 -4.32
N ASN A 175 19.65 -6.93 -3.14
CA ASN A 175 20.52 -6.85 -1.98
C ASN A 175 20.63 -8.21 -1.25
N THR A 176 21.85 -8.73 -1.11
CA THR A 176 22.18 -9.95 -0.34
C THR A 176 22.38 -9.67 1.15
N ALA A 177 22.64 -8.42 1.51
CA ALA A 177 22.84 -7.91 2.86
C ALA A 177 21.74 -6.88 3.18
N GLY A 178 20.55 -7.36 3.52
CA GLY A 178 19.41 -6.49 3.85
C GLY A 178 18.25 -7.29 4.40
N ASN A 179 17.14 -6.58 4.61
CA ASN A 179 15.88 -7.15 5.06
C ASN A 179 14.94 -7.43 3.88
N GLY A 180 13.76 -8.02 4.14
CA GLY A 180 12.94 -8.69 3.13
C GLY A 180 12.37 -7.81 2.00
N ALA A 181 11.44 -8.37 1.25
CA ALA A 181 10.68 -7.66 0.22
C ALA A 181 9.23 -8.13 0.21
N GLY A 182 8.29 -7.21 0.00
CA GLY A 182 6.91 -7.60 -0.24
C GLY A 182 6.10 -6.56 -0.99
N ILE A 183 4.99 -6.97 -1.63
CA ILE A 183 4.20 -6.04 -2.44
C ILE A 183 3.58 -4.97 -1.55
N ILE A 184 2.91 -5.37 -0.47
CA ILE A 184 2.23 -4.41 0.42
C ILE A 184 3.23 -3.80 1.39
N VAL A 185 4.06 -4.61 2.04
CA VAL A 185 4.98 -4.10 3.06
C VAL A 185 6.31 -4.85 3.08
N THR A 186 7.40 -4.11 3.36
CA THR A 186 8.71 -4.75 3.65
C THR A 186 8.75 -5.29 5.08
N TYR A 187 8.44 -4.47 6.08
CA TYR A 187 8.32 -4.87 7.49
C TYR A 187 6.92 -4.61 8.02
N LEU A 188 6.25 -5.67 8.46
CA LEU A 188 5.04 -5.58 9.25
C LEU A 188 5.44 -5.52 10.73
N GLY A 189 5.38 -4.32 11.32
CA GLY A 189 5.88 -4.03 12.66
C GLY A 189 7.39 -3.75 12.71
N HIS A 190 7.90 -3.48 13.92
CA HIS A 190 9.34 -3.30 14.17
C HIS A 190 9.71 -3.63 15.61
N SER A 191 10.90 -4.21 15.83
CA SER A 191 11.48 -4.42 17.16
C SER A 191 11.58 -3.11 17.96
N GLY A 192 11.03 -3.07 19.17
CA GLY A 192 11.08 -1.89 20.04
C GLY A 192 10.00 -0.83 19.76
N SER A 193 9.08 -1.08 18.83
CA SER A 193 7.85 -0.28 18.76
C SER A 193 6.76 -0.88 19.65
N THR A 194 5.96 -0.01 20.26
CA THR A 194 4.70 -0.37 20.94
C THR A 194 3.51 -0.45 19.96
N LEU A 195 3.67 0.09 18.76
CA LEU A 195 2.67 0.09 17.70
C LEU A 195 2.76 -1.20 16.87
N ARG A 196 1.61 -1.69 16.42
CA ARG A 196 1.49 -2.92 15.65
C ARG A 196 1.10 -2.62 14.21
N GLY A 197 1.81 -3.22 13.27
CA GLY A 197 1.38 -3.25 11.88
C GLY A 197 0.26 -4.28 11.68
N ASN A 198 -0.79 -3.91 10.95
CA ASN A 198 -1.88 -4.82 10.57
C ASN A 198 -2.23 -4.68 9.08
N ILE A 199 -2.47 -5.81 8.41
CA ILE A 199 -3.01 -5.84 7.05
C ILE A 199 -4.24 -6.73 7.06
N THR A 200 -5.40 -6.21 6.67
CA THR A 200 -6.67 -6.95 6.69
C THR A 200 -7.46 -6.72 5.41
N ALA A 201 -8.13 -7.76 4.90
CA ALA A 201 -8.99 -7.69 3.71
C ALA A 201 -8.32 -7.05 2.47
N CYS A 202 -6.99 -7.19 2.37
CA CYS A 202 -6.23 -6.79 1.20
C CYS A 202 -5.99 -8.01 0.31
N TYR A 203 -5.73 -7.77 -0.97
CA TYR A 203 -5.35 -8.83 -1.91
C TYR A 203 -4.17 -8.43 -2.78
N VAL A 204 -3.45 -9.44 -3.24
CA VAL A 204 -2.35 -9.30 -4.20
C VAL A 204 -2.65 -10.25 -5.36
N LYS A 205 -2.70 -9.73 -6.58
CA LYS A 205 -3.06 -10.51 -7.78
C LYS A 205 -2.12 -10.16 -8.91
N ASN A 206 -1.59 -11.18 -9.59
CA ASN A 206 -0.66 -11.00 -10.70
C ASN A 206 0.56 -10.16 -10.30
N CYS A 207 1.21 -10.49 -9.19
CA CYS A 207 2.38 -9.75 -8.73
C CYS A 207 3.57 -10.67 -8.55
N THR A 208 4.78 -10.11 -8.68
CA THR A 208 6.03 -10.84 -8.51
C THR A 208 6.88 -10.16 -7.43
N VAL A 209 7.47 -10.97 -6.54
CA VAL A 209 8.50 -10.52 -5.60
C VAL A 209 9.76 -11.34 -5.84
N GLU A 210 10.84 -10.68 -6.22
CA GLU A 210 12.17 -11.26 -6.35
C GLU A 210 13.07 -10.67 -5.27
N SER A 211 13.49 -11.50 -4.32
CA SER A 211 14.45 -11.10 -3.31
C SER A 211 15.26 -12.28 -2.80
N TRP A 212 16.52 -12.04 -2.48
CA TRP A 212 17.40 -13.02 -1.85
C TRP A 212 17.00 -13.34 -0.41
N ARG A 213 16.23 -12.48 0.25
CA ARG A 213 15.82 -12.65 1.65
C ARG A 213 14.36 -12.33 1.83
N CYS A 214 13.66 -13.21 2.54
CA CYS A 214 12.27 -13.06 2.96
C CYS A 214 11.36 -12.43 1.88
N PRO A 215 11.27 -13.00 0.65
CA PRO A 215 10.28 -12.56 -0.32
C PRO A 215 8.89 -13.00 0.14
N GLY A 216 7.94 -12.07 0.18
CA GLY A 216 6.55 -12.39 0.48
C GLY A 216 5.58 -11.49 -0.26
N LEU A 217 4.55 -12.07 -0.87
CA LEU A 217 3.57 -11.28 -1.63
C LEU A 217 2.92 -10.19 -0.77
N ILE A 218 2.58 -10.47 0.48
CA ILE A 218 2.02 -9.47 1.40
C ILE A 218 3.12 -8.72 2.15
N ALA A 219 3.92 -9.46 2.93
CA ALA A 219 4.96 -8.91 3.80
C ALA A 219 6.28 -9.65 3.60
N GLY A 220 7.38 -8.92 3.58
CA GLY A 220 8.71 -9.52 3.57
C GLY A 220 9.12 -10.06 4.95
N VAL A 221 9.14 -9.18 5.95
CA VAL A 221 9.49 -9.49 7.34
C VAL A 221 8.29 -9.17 8.24
N VAL A 222 7.98 -10.08 9.16
CA VAL A 222 6.92 -9.88 10.15
C VAL A 222 7.53 -9.91 11.53
N TYR A 223 7.39 -8.82 12.29
CA TYR A 223 7.79 -8.78 13.68
C TYR A 223 6.61 -9.17 14.55
N SER A 224 6.74 -10.26 15.31
CA SER A 224 5.89 -10.50 16.46
C SER A 224 6.31 -9.50 17.55
N GLY A 225 5.46 -8.53 17.88
CA GLY A 225 5.68 -7.66 19.03
C GLY A 225 5.97 -8.51 20.28
N ARG A 226 6.98 -8.13 21.06
CA ARG A 226 7.14 -8.63 22.43
C ARG A 226 6.21 -7.87 23.36
#